data_AF-A0AA36N7E7-F1
#
_entry.id   AF-A0AA36N7E7-F1
#
_cell.length_a   1.000
_cell.length_b   1.000
_cell.length_c   1.000
_cell.angle_alpha   90.00
_cell.angle_beta   90.00
_cell.angle_gamma   90.00
#
_symmetry.space_group_name_H-M   'P 1'
#
loop_
_entity.id
_entity.type
_entity.pdbx_description
1 polymer ?
#
loop_
_entity_poly.entity_id
_entity_poly.type
_entity_poly.pdbx_seq_one_letter_code
_entity_poly.pdbx_strand_id
1 'polypeptide(L)'
;MTVCRVTVLPEDLVEKPVELSEAEQKKLAAKEAEWSKLFGEPRALLASETDVEMRLVSHSNGYPAQGAQQRFQELLQPKEKKGGLAERCKAEELDGFIERVASKGAAGCRLEVDIRNFAPAYITRLETATDVLKSKIVVNVFQRKFELPQAPRGDEPSRARLDASWGLQPRATVRGFVKVHTQWFMVLENARLPAHQEWPLAGGMYPTNLKPEVHHHRSKWASFHSLVQPEAVTSGGGSLIGSMLLGFPKFYFIFDGKQVSVNANTVTQ
;
A
#
# COMPACT_ATOMS: atom_id res chain seq x y z
N MET A 1 4.33 45.74 -36.38
CA MET A 1 3.68 44.47 -36.01
C MET A 1 2.56 44.80 -35.04
N THR A 2 1.31 44.66 -35.49
CA THR A 2 0.13 45.04 -34.70
C THR A 2 -0.37 43.79 -33.99
N VAL A 3 -0.24 43.75 -32.66
CA VAL A 3 -0.70 42.62 -31.84
C VAL A 3 -2.17 42.87 -31.50
N CYS A 4 -3.07 42.12 -32.13
CA CYS A 4 -4.49 42.11 -31.75
C CYS A 4 -4.65 41.33 -30.45
N ARG A 5 -5.08 42.01 -29.38
CA ARG A 5 -5.59 41.37 -28.17
C ARG A 5 -7.03 40.94 -28.44
N VAL A 6 -7.25 39.64 -28.54
CA VAL A 6 -8.59 39.05 -28.49
C VAL A 6 -8.97 38.91 -27.02
N THR A 7 -9.98 39.64 -26.59
CA THR A 7 -10.58 39.51 -25.26
C THR A 7 -11.82 38.65 -25.41
N VAL A 8 -11.76 37.40 -24.95
CA VAL A 8 -12.94 36.50 -24.90
C VAL A 8 -13.74 36.89 -23.66
N LEU A 9 -15.00 37.27 -23.85
CA LEU A 9 -15.91 37.60 -22.75
C LEU A 9 -16.51 36.29 -22.19
N PRO A 10 -16.78 36.18 -20.88
CA PRO A 10 -17.32 34.96 -20.25
C PRO A 10 -18.66 34.50 -20.83
N GLU A 11 -19.39 35.41 -21.47
CA GLU A 11 -20.70 35.19 -22.08
C GLU A 11 -20.62 34.34 -23.36
N ASP A 12 -19.45 34.32 -24.03
CA ASP A 12 -19.19 33.50 -25.21
C ASP A 12 -18.82 32.04 -24.88
N LEU A 13 -18.67 31.73 -23.58
CA LEU A 13 -18.39 30.37 -23.06
C LEU A 13 -19.63 29.71 -22.45
N VAL A 14 -20.84 30.25 -22.70
CA VAL A 14 -22.07 29.57 -22.33
C VAL A 14 -22.28 28.40 -23.30
N GLU A 15 -21.65 27.26 -22.97
CA GLU A 15 -21.99 25.97 -23.57
C GLU A 15 -23.50 25.79 -23.39
N LYS A 16 -24.26 25.96 -24.49
CA LYS A 16 -25.69 25.67 -24.49
C LYS A 16 -25.86 24.24 -23.98
N PRO A 17 -26.74 23.99 -22.99
CA PRO A 17 -26.95 22.64 -22.49
C PRO A 17 -27.29 21.75 -23.67
N VAL A 18 -26.48 20.71 -23.87
CA VAL A 18 -26.69 19.73 -24.93
C VAL A 18 -27.97 18.97 -24.57
N GLU A 19 -29.07 19.31 -25.22
CA GLU A 19 -30.34 18.59 -25.07
C GLU A 19 -30.18 17.19 -25.66
N LEU A 20 -30.01 16.21 -24.79
CA LEU A 20 -29.99 14.80 -25.17
C LEU A 20 -31.37 14.38 -25.67
N SER A 21 -31.41 13.57 -26.73
CA SER A 21 -32.65 12.98 -27.21
C SER A 21 -33.29 12.08 -26.13
N GLU A 22 -34.61 11.90 -26.15
CA GLU A 22 -35.32 11.02 -25.21
C GLU A 22 -34.74 9.60 -25.17
N ALA A 23 -34.29 9.10 -26.33
CA ALA A 23 -33.66 7.80 -26.45
C ALA A 23 -32.32 7.73 -25.71
N GLU A 24 -31.51 8.79 -25.79
CA GLU A 24 -30.24 8.89 -25.07
C GLU A 24 -30.45 9.05 -23.57
N GLN A 25 -31.44 9.84 -23.16
CA GLN A 25 -31.82 9.99 -21.75
C GLN A 25 -32.25 8.64 -21.16
N LYS A 26 -33.10 7.87 -21.85
CA LYS A 26 -33.53 6.53 -21.42
C LYS A 26 -32.35 5.56 -21.31
N LYS A 27 -31.41 5.62 -22.25
CA LYS A 27 -30.19 4.80 -22.22
C LYS A 27 -29.27 5.17 -21.06
N LEU A 28 -29.14 6.46 -20.75
CA LEU A 28 -28.37 6.94 -19.60
C LEU A 28 -29.00 6.46 -18.28
N ALA A 29 -30.31 6.64 -18.12
CA ALA A 29 -31.05 6.18 -16.94
C ALA A 29 -30.92 4.66 -16.73
N ALA A 30 -30.96 3.88 -17.81
CA ALA A 30 -30.74 2.42 -17.73
C ALA A 30 -29.32 2.07 -17.25
N LYS A 31 -28.29 2.75 -17.75
CA LYS A 31 -26.90 2.56 -17.31
C LYS A 31 -26.68 3.00 -15.86
N GLU A 32 -27.37 4.06 -15.42
CA GLU A 32 -27.34 4.52 -14.03
C GLU A 32 -28.03 3.52 -13.10
N ALA A 33 -29.18 2.99 -13.48
CA ALA A 33 -29.87 1.95 -12.71
C ALA A 33 -29.02 0.67 -12.61
N GLU A 34 -28.37 0.25 -13.70
CA GLU A 34 -27.42 -0.86 -13.70
C GLU A 34 -26.24 -0.58 -12.75
N TRP A 35 -25.64 0.62 -12.85
CA TRP A 35 -24.55 1.02 -11.96
C TRP A 35 -24.96 0.96 -10.49
N SER A 36 -26.08 1.57 -10.12
CA SER A 36 -26.55 1.59 -8.73
C SER A 36 -26.85 0.19 -8.22
N LYS A 37 -27.37 -0.71 -9.07
CA LYS A 37 -27.59 -2.12 -8.71
C LYS A 37 -26.27 -2.86 -8.47
N LEU A 38 -25.27 -2.67 -9.33
CA LEU A 38 -24.01 -3.43 -9.29
C LEU A 38 -23.04 -2.88 -8.24
N PHE A 39 -22.83 -1.57 -8.24
CA PHE A 39 -21.80 -0.91 -7.44
C PHE A 39 -22.38 -0.27 -6.18
N GLY A 40 -23.63 0.21 -6.22
CA GLY A 40 -24.19 1.04 -5.15
C GLY A 40 -23.40 2.34 -4.98
N GLU A 41 -23.15 2.71 -3.74
CA GLU A 41 -22.20 3.76 -3.36
C GLU A 41 -20.85 3.08 -3.04
N PRO A 42 -19.89 3.06 -3.97
CA PRO A 42 -18.63 2.37 -3.75
C PRO A 42 -17.84 3.07 -2.65
N ARG A 43 -17.38 2.29 -1.67
CA ARG A 43 -16.57 2.79 -0.54
C ARG A 43 -15.18 2.20 -0.58
N ALA A 44 -14.21 2.97 -0.11
CA ALA A 44 -12.86 2.51 0.14
C ALA A 44 -12.58 2.63 1.64
N LEU A 45 -12.40 1.50 2.31
CA LEU A 45 -12.04 1.46 3.72
C LEU A 45 -10.55 1.10 3.82
N LEU A 46 -9.82 1.64 4.79
CA LEU A 46 -8.49 1.15 5.10
C LEU A 46 -8.58 -0.32 5.51
N ALA A 47 -7.81 -1.17 4.85
CA ALA A 47 -7.75 -2.57 5.25
C ALA A 47 -7.05 -2.69 6.62
N SER A 48 -7.44 -3.75 7.32
CA SER A 48 -6.97 -4.13 8.64
C SER A 48 -6.50 -5.58 8.65
N GLU A 49 -5.96 -6.03 9.77
CA GLU A 49 -5.49 -7.41 9.95
C GLU A 49 -6.59 -8.47 9.86
N THR A 50 -7.87 -8.07 9.99
CA THR A 50 -8.98 -9.02 9.79
C THR A 50 -9.29 -9.24 8.32
N ASP A 51 -8.83 -8.36 7.43
CA ASP A 51 -9.13 -8.40 6.01
C ASP A 51 -8.13 -9.25 5.21
N VAL A 52 -6.93 -9.48 5.76
CA VAL A 52 -5.82 -10.19 5.10
C VAL A 52 -4.96 -10.94 6.11
N GLU A 53 -4.44 -12.09 5.71
CA GLU A 53 -3.49 -12.83 6.53
C GLU A 53 -2.16 -12.08 6.65
N MET A 54 -1.81 -11.70 7.88
CA MET A 54 -0.60 -10.96 8.19
C MET A 54 0.40 -11.84 8.94
N ARG A 55 1.64 -11.88 8.44
CA ARG A 55 2.79 -12.45 9.13
C ARG A 55 3.35 -11.40 10.09
N LEU A 56 2.91 -11.45 11.35
CA LEU A 56 3.34 -10.53 12.39
C LEU A 56 4.83 -10.72 12.72
N VAL A 57 5.51 -9.62 12.99
CA VAL A 57 6.81 -9.62 13.64
C VAL A 57 6.56 -9.46 15.13
N SER A 58 6.96 -10.43 15.93
CA SER A 58 6.75 -10.32 17.38
C SER A 58 7.76 -9.39 18.00
N HIS A 59 7.27 -8.28 18.52
CA HIS A 59 8.05 -7.38 19.34
C HIS A 59 8.01 -7.86 20.79
N SER A 60 9.16 -8.12 21.40
CA SER A 60 9.22 -8.20 22.86
C SER A 60 9.11 -6.78 23.40
N ASN A 61 8.01 -6.50 24.12
CA ASN A 61 7.83 -5.26 24.85
C ASN A 61 8.86 -5.18 25.98
N GLY A 62 10.00 -4.57 25.66
CA GLY A 62 11.10 -4.36 26.60
C GLY A 62 12.28 -5.27 26.29
N TYR A 63 13.38 -4.65 25.91
CA TYR A 63 14.65 -5.16 26.39
C TYR A 63 14.57 -5.05 27.92
N PRO A 64 14.70 -6.14 28.70
CA PRO A 64 15.28 -5.94 30.02
C PRO A 64 16.58 -5.17 29.76
N ALA A 65 16.84 -4.09 30.47
CA ALA A 65 18.11 -3.39 30.37
C ALA A 65 19.19 -4.43 30.70
N GLN A 66 19.74 -5.08 29.65
CA GLN A 66 20.66 -6.18 29.83
C GLN A 66 21.93 -5.53 30.37
N GLY A 67 22.19 -5.75 31.66
CA GLY A 67 23.41 -5.31 32.29
C GLY A 67 24.60 -5.84 31.50
N ALA A 68 25.75 -5.13 31.55
CA ALA A 68 26.95 -5.53 30.81
C ALA A 68 27.34 -7.01 31.04
N GLN A 69 27.01 -7.57 32.21
CA GLN A 69 27.17 -8.99 32.54
C GLN A 69 26.32 -9.95 31.70
N GLN A 70 25.05 -9.63 31.38
CA GLN A 70 24.22 -10.49 30.53
C GLN A 70 24.73 -10.50 29.09
N ARG A 71 25.15 -9.35 28.55
CA ARG A 71 25.80 -9.26 27.23
C ARG A 71 27.11 -10.05 27.18
N PHE A 72 27.88 -10.02 28.27
CA PHE A 72 29.10 -10.81 28.37
C PHE A 72 28.80 -12.32 28.45
N GLN A 73 27.74 -12.72 29.17
CA GLN A 73 27.28 -14.11 29.19
C GLN A 73 26.79 -14.59 27.81
N GLU A 74 26.08 -13.76 27.05
CA GLU A 74 25.68 -14.08 25.67
C GLU A 74 26.90 -14.27 24.74
N LEU A 75 27.97 -13.50 24.94
CA LEU A 75 29.22 -13.67 24.19
C LEU A 75 29.93 -14.99 24.52
N LEU A 76 29.73 -15.52 25.72
CA LEU A 76 30.29 -16.80 26.19
C LEU A 76 29.43 -18.00 25.79
N GLN A 77 28.16 -17.80 25.39
CA GLN A 77 27.35 -18.90 24.91
C GLN A 77 27.95 -19.45 23.59
N PRO A 78 27.99 -20.78 23.42
CA PRO A 78 28.46 -21.39 22.19
C PRO A 78 27.60 -20.85 21.05
N LYS A 79 28.22 -20.11 20.13
CA LYS A 79 27.54 -19.56 18.95
C LYS A 79 26.80 -20.72 18.28
N GLU A 80 25.47 -20.58 18.18
CA GLU A 80 24.64 -21.56 17.47
C GLU A 80 25.34 -21.94 16.16
N LYS A 81 25.35 -23.25 15.86
CA LYS A 81 25.96 -23.76 14.64
C LYS A 81 25.41 -22.94 13.48
N LYS A 82 26.29 -22.09 12.96
CA LYS A 82 26.11 -21.29 11.77
C LYS A 82 25.50 -22.19 10.71
N GLY A 83 24.21 -22.00 10.42
CA GLY A 83 23.50 -22.76 9.39
C GLY A 83 24.29 -22.84 8.09
N GLY A 84 24.01 -23.89 7.32
CA GLY A 84 24.70 -24.15 6.05
C GLY A 84 24.62 -22.95 5.11
N LEU A 85 25.54 -22.86 4.13
CA LEU A 85 25.56 -21.77 3.14
C LEU A 85 24.18 -21.60 2.48
N ALA A 86 23.50 -22.70 2.15
CA ALA A 86 22.18 -22.70 1.55
C ALA A 86 21.10 -22.03 2.41
N GLU A 87 21.11 -22.24 3.72
CA GLU A 87 20.15 -21.61 4.65
C GLU A 87 20.39 -20.10 4.76
N ARG A 88 21.66 -19.67 4.67
CA ARG A 88 22.01 -18.25 4.64
C ARG A 88 21.56 -17.59 3.36
N CYS A 89 21.78 -18.22 2.20
CA CYS A 89 21.33 -17.70 0.91
C CYS A 89 19.80 -17.55 0.89
N LYS A 90 19.05 -18.55 1.40
CA LYS A 90 17.58 -18.45 1.52
C LYS A 90 17.15 -17.31 2.44
N ALA A 91 17.86 -17.09 3.56
CA ALA A 91 17.54 -15.99 4.47
C ALA A 91 17.91 -14.60 3.91
N GLU A 92 18.69 -14.53 2.83
CA GLU A 92 18.98 -13.31 2.07
C GLU A 92 17.91 -13.05 0.99
N GLU A 93 17.06 -14.01 0.66
CA GLU A 93 15.87 -13.82 -0.18
C GLU A 93 14.71 -13.27 0.65
N LEU A 94 13.82 -12.51 -0.01
CA LEU A 94 12.75 -11.82 0.70
C LEU A 94 11.78 -12.78 1.41
N ASP A 95 11.36 -13.85 0.74
CA ASP A 95 10.48 -14.87 1.36
C ASP A 95 11.14 -15.51 2.59
N GLY A 96 12.39 -15.96 2.46
CA GLY A 96 13.11 -16.60 3.56
C GLY A 96 13.42 -15.64 4.71
N PHE A 97 13.67 -14.36 4.42
CA PHE A 97 13.80 -13.33 5.45
C PHE A 97 12.50 -13.13 6.22
N ILE A 98 11.36 -12.99 5.51
CA ILE A 98 10.05 -12.79 6.14
C ILE A 98 9.66 -14.00 6.98
N GLU A 99 9.89 -15.22 6.50
CA GLU A 99 9.67 -16.45 7.25
C GLU A 99 10.52 -16.52 8.51
N ARG A 100 11.80 -16.13 8.42
CA ARG A 100 12.70 -16.08 9.57
C ARG A 100 12.23 -15.09 10.63
N VAL A 101 11.82 -13.88 10.27
CA VAL A 101 11.40 -12.87 11.25
C VAL A 101 10.03 -13.21 11.86
N ALA A 102 9.12 -13.81 11.09
CA ALA A 102 7.82 -14.26 11.58
C ALA A 102 7.95 -15.50 12.50
N SER A 103 8.78 -16.49 12.14
CA SER A 103 8.98 -17.71 12.94
C SER A 103 9.80 -17.46 14.22
N LYS A 104 10.80 -16.57 14.18
CA LYS A 104 11.54 -16.14 15.38
C LYS A 104 10.70 -15.29 16.33
N GLY A 105 9.46 -14.98 15.96
CA GLY A 105 8.54 -14.21 16.80
C GLY A 105 8.24 -14.83 18.17
N ALA A 106 8.53 -16.10 18.42
CA ALA A 106 8.46 -16.65 19.78
C ALA A 106 9.57 -16.15 20.72
N ALA A 107 10.69 -15.65 20.19
CA ALA A 107 11.87 -15.25 20.96
C ALA A 107 12.02 -13.72 21.14
N GLY A 108 11.09 -12.91 20.60
CA GLY A 108 11.13 -11.45 20.68
C GLY A 108 12.25 -10.85 19.82
N CYS A 109 11.92 -10.37 18.63
CA CYS A 109 12.87 -9.73 17.73
C CYS A 109 12.39 -8.33 17.36
N ARG A 110 13.34 -7.41 17.12
CA ARG A 110 13.03 -6.03 16.72
C ARG A 110 13.40 -5.84 15.27
N LEU A 111 12.40 -5.59 14.44
CA LEU A 111 12.59 -5.26 13.03
C LEU A 111 12.21 -3.81 12.80
N GLU A 112 13.13 -3.05 12.23
CA GLU A 112 12.93 -1.64 11.88
C GLU A 112 13.41 -1.36 10.46
N VAL A 113 13.02 -0.19 9.96
CA VAL A 113 13.48 0.34 8.68
C VAL A 113 13.80 1.83 8.80
N ASP A 114 14.74 2.30 7.97
CA ASP A 114 14.78 3.73 7.64
C ASP A 114 13.66 4.02 6.64
N ILE A 115 12.67 4.82 7.05
CA ILE A 115 11.48 5.07 6.25
C ILE A 115 11.80 5.70 4.89
N ARG A 116 12.92 6.44 4.77
CA ARG A 116 13.33 7.08 3.52
C ARG A 116 13.87 6.12 2.47
N ASN A 117 14.01 4.83 2.79
CA ASN A 117 14.35 3.80 1.82
C ASN A 117 13.11 3.18 1.15
N PHE A 118 11.90 3.55 1.58
CA PHE A 118 10.66 2.88 1.20
C PHE A 118 9.65 3.87 0.62
N ALA A 119 8.84 3.38 -0.32
CA ALA A 119 7.79 4.17 -0.97
C ALA A 119 6.49 4.11 -0.15
N PRO A 120 5.79 5.23 0.04
CA PRO A 120 4.53 5.20 0.77
C PRO A 120 3.49 4.38 0.03
N ALA A 121 2.79 3.54 0.77
CA ALA A 121 1.67 2.77 0.28
C ALA A 121 0.68 2.43 1.40
N TYR A 122 -0.56 2.16 1.02
CA TYR A 122 -1.59 1.68 1.93
C TYR A 122 -2.53 0.70 1.21
N ILE A 123 -3.19 -0.15 1.98
CA ILE A 123 -4.14 -1.12 1.46
C ILE A 123 -5.56 -0.65 1.76
N THR A 124 -6.43 -0.68 0.75
CA THR A 124 -7.87 -0.45 0.90
C THR A 124 -8.66 -1.73 0.68
N ARG A 125 -9.76 -1.89 1.43
CA ARG A 125 -10.85 -2.83 1.16
C ARG A 125 -11.97 -2.06 0.47
N LEU A 126 -12.30 -2.47 -0.74
CA LEU A 126 -13.38 -1.91 -1.54
C LEU A 126 -14.71 -2.59 -1.22
N GLU A 127 -15.73 -1.79 -1.03
CA GLU A 127 -17.11 -2.24 -0.85
C GLU A 127 -17.96 -1.80 -2.03
N THR A 128 -18.72 -2.75 -2.58
CA THR A 128 -19.66 -2.57 -3.68
C THR A 128 -20.95 -3.32 -3.35
N ALA A 129 -22.08 -2.91 -3.94
CA ALA A 129 -23.37 -3.56 -3.72
C ALA A 129 -23.38 -5.06 -4.08
N THR A 130 -22.61 -5.44 -5.11
CA THR A 130 -22.48 -6.83 -5.55
C THR A 130 -21.01 -7.22 -5.76
N ASP A 131 -20.73 -8.51 -5.96
CA ASP A 131 -19.37 -9.02 -6.14
C ASP A 131 -18.86 -8.83 -7.58
N VAL A 132 -18.46 -7.60 -7.90
CA VAL A 132 -18.00 -7.16 -9.23
C VAL A 132 -16.48 -7.04 -9.37
N LEU A 133 -15.74 -7.33 -8.30
CA LEU A 133 -14.29 -7.16 -8.22
C LEU A 133 -13.57 -8.51 -8.22
N LYS A 134 -12.39 -8.58 -8.83
CA LYS A 134 -11.51 -9.75 -8.75
C LYS A 134 -10.94 -9.92 -7.35
N SER A 135 -10.64 -8.82 -6.69
CA SER A 135 -10.22 -8.73 -5.29
C SER A 135 -10.85 -7.51 -4.65
N LYS A 136 -11.37 -7.67 -3.43
CA LYS A 136 -11.80 -6.51 -2.63
C LYS A 136 -10.61 -5.76 -2.02
N ILE A 137 -9.45 -6.40 -1.94
CA ILE A 137 -8.23 -5.83 -1.36
C ILE A 137 -7.39 -5.21 -2.49
N VAL A 138 -7.05 -3.94 -2.32
CA VAL A 138 -6.30 -3.15 -3.29
C VAL A 138 -5.14 -2.44 -2.61
N VAL A 139 -3.96 -2.47 -3.24
CA VAL A 139 -2.79 -1.71 -2.79
C VAL A 139 -2.70 -0.40 -3.56
N ASN A 140 -2.51 0.70 -2.84
CA ASN A 140 -2.32 2.04 -3.37
C ASN A 140 -0.88 2.47 -3.09
N VAL A 141 -0.06 2.61 -4.12
CA VAL A 141 1.38 2.92 -4.03
C VAL A 141 1.66 4.28 -4.62
N PHE A 142 2.33 5.15 -3.86
CA PHE A 142 2.82 6.41 -4.41
C PHE A 142 4.11 6.16 -5.20
N GLN A 143 4.09 6.55 -6.47
CA GLN A 143 5.29 6.58 -7.31
C GLN A 143 6.02 7.91 -7.17
N ARG A 144 5.27 9.01 -6.98
CA ARG A 144 5.80 10.37 -6.86
C ARG A 144 4.98 11.13 -5.80
N LYS A 145 5.62 12.14 -5.20
CA LYS A 145 4.95 13.08 -4.30
C LYS A 145 4.02 13.99 -5.13
N PHE A 146 2.91 14.46 -4.56
CA PHE A 146 1.89 15.28 -5.23
C PHE A 146 1.05 14.57 -6.32
N GLU A 147 1.26 13.28 -6.55
CA GLU A 147 0.46 12.48 -7.49
C GLU A 147 -0.44 11.51 -6.72
N LEU A 148 -1.58 11.15 -7.33
CA LEU A 148 -2.44 10.10 -6.77
C LEU A 148 -1.69 8.76 -6.74
N PRO A 149 -1.93 7.92 -5.73
CA PRO A 149 -1.33 6.60 -5.68
C PRO A 149 -1.87 5.74 -6.82
N GLN A 150 -1.07 4.78 -7.26
CA GLN A 150 -1.39 3.92 -8.38
C GLN A 150 -1.33 2.45 -7.95
N ALA A 151 -1.85 1.56 -8.80
CA ALA A 151 -1.63 0.13 -8.63
C ALA A 151 -0.11 -0.16 -8.60
N PRO A 152 0.36 -1.15 -7.82
CA PRO A 152 1.76 -1.53 -7.81
C PRO A 152 2.25 -1.87 -9.22
N ARG A 153 3.39 -1.29 -9.60
CA ARG A 153 4.05 -1.55 -10.87
C ARG A 153 5.53 -1.84 -10.63
N GLY A 154 6.07 -2.82 -11.35
CA GLY A 154 7.46 -3.24 -11.22
C GLY A 154 8.41 -2.61 -12.25
N ASP A 155 7.88 -1.86 -13.22
CA ASP A 155 8.64 -1.30 -14.35
C ASP A 155 9.29 0.05 -14.03
N GLU A 156 8.75 0.82 -13.09
CA GLU A 156 9.33 2.08 -12.63
C GLU A 156 9.59 2.03 -11.11
N PRO A 157 10.83 2.31 -10.65
CA PRO A 157 11.09 2.47 -9.23
C PRO A 157 10.44 3.76 -8.71
N SER A 158 9.73 3.65 -7.59
CA SER A 158 9.12 4.82 -6.95
C SER A 158 10.18 5.84 -6.56
N ARG A 159 9.85 7.12 -6.74
CA ARG A 159 10.61 8.30 -6.28
C ARG A 159 10.00 8.91 -5.02
N ALA A 160 8.76 8.58 -4.70
CA ALA A 160 8.14 8.95 -3.43
C ALA A 160 8.84 8.23 -2.27
N ARG A 161 8.94 8.90 -1.12
CA ARG A 161 9.52 8.35 0.11
C ARG A 161 8.60 8.61 1.28
N LEU A 162 8.51 7.65 2.19
CA LEU A 162 7.87 7.87 3.48
C LEU A 162 8.62 8.97 4.24
N ASP A 163 7.85 9.80 4.93
CA ASP A 163 8.34 10.89 5.77
C ASP A 163 7.44 11.04 7.01
N ALA A 164 7.72 12.06 7.83
CA ALA A 164 7.02 12.29 9.09
C ALA A 164 5.52 12.61 8.91
N SER A 165 5.06 13.02 7.71
CA SER A 165 3.64 13.30 7.46
C SER A 165 2.76 12.05 7.56
N TRP A 166 3.37 10.86 7.51
CA TRP A 166 2.73 9.55 7.70
C TRP A 166 2.65 9.13 9.18
N GLY A 167 2.98 10.03 10.12
CA GLY A 167 3.00 9.73 11.55
C GLY A 167 4.18 8.87 12.00
N LEU A 168 5.20 8.75 11.17
CA LEU A 168 6.34 7.85 11.38
C LEU A 168 7.58 8.59 11.85
N GLN A 169 8.36 7.92 12.69
CA GLN A 169 9.72 8.34 13.02
C GLN A 169 10.69 7.94 11.89
N PRO A 170 11.85 8.60 11.74
CA PRO A 170 12.83 8.25 10.71
C PRO A 170 13.22 6.77 10.72
N ARG A 171 13.25 6.15 11.91
CA ARG A 171 13.30 4.71 12.09
C ARG A 171 11.94 4.22 12.56
N ALA A 172 11.27 3.45 11.71
CA ALA A 172 9.95 2.91 12.01
C ALA A 172 10.04 1.41 12.29
N THR A 173 9.30 0.97 13.31
CA THR A 173 9.13 -0.45 13.62
C THR A 173 8.26 -1.11 12.55
N VAL A 174 8.68 -2.27 12.07
CA VAL A 174 7.89 -3.11 11.17
C VAL A 174 6.96 -3.97 12.00
N ARG A 175 5.65 -3.79 11.82
CA ARG A 175 4.63 -4.60 12.51
C ARG A 175 4.53 -6.00 11.93
N GLY A 176 4.68 -6.11 10.61
CA GLY A 176 4.65 -7.39 9.91
C GLY A 176 4.53 -7.24 8.41
N PHE A 177 4.22 -8.35 7.75
CA PHE A 177 4.16 -8.46 6.31
C PHE A 177 2.86 -9.10 5.86
N VAL A 178 2.28 -8.58 4.78
CA VAL A 178 1.09 -9.12 4.14
C VAL A 178 1.44 -9.49 2.71
N LYS A 179 1.00 -10.66 2.24
CA LYS A 179 1.14 -11.04 0.83
C LYS A 179 -0.14 -10.64 0.10
N VAL A 180 -0.05 -9.64 -0.78
CA VAL A 180 -1.17 -9.23 -1.63
C VAL A 180 -0.87 -9.71 -3.04
N HIS A 181 -1.69 -10.64 -3.52
CA HIS A 181 -1.40 -11.41 -4.74
C HIS A 181 -0.05 -12.15 -4.62
N THR A 182 0.93 -11.81 -5.46
CA THR A 182 2.26 -12.45 -5.48
C THR A 182 3.34 -11.62 -4.80
N GLN A 183 2.99 -10.44 -4.26
CA GLN A 183 3.97 -9.46 -3.81
C GLN A 183 3.79 -9.16 -2.31
N TRP A 184 4.90 -8.84 -1.64
CA TRP A 184 4.90 -8.52 -0.23
C TRP A 184 4.67 -7.03 0.02
N PHE A 185 3.83 -6.76 1.00
CA PHE A 185 3.59 -5.45 1.58
C PHE A 185 4.10 -5.44 3.02
N MET A 186 4.99 -4.50 3.32
CA MET A 186 5.48 -4.26 4.68
C MET A 186 4.53 -3.30 5.40
N VAL A 187 4.05 -3.68 6.58
CA VAL A 187 3.18 -2.86 7.43
C VAL A 187 4.03 -2.21 8.52
N LEU A 188 3.90 -0.90 8.66
CA LEU A 188 4.64 -0.12 9.65
C LEU A 188 3.77 0.17 10.87
N GLU A 189 4.38 0.06 12.05
CA GLU A 189 3.70 0.36 13.30
C GLU A 189 3.45 1.87 13.43
N ASN A 190 2.27 2.25 13.96
CA ASN A 190 1.85 3.64 14.18
C ASN A 190 1.74 4.52 12.92
N ALA A 191 1.88 3.94 11.72
CA ALA A 191 1.64 4.63 10.47
C ALA A 191 0.19 5.11 10.37
N ARG A 192 0.00 6.31 9.81
CA ARG A 192 -1.31 6.94 9.61
C ARG A 192 -1.38 7.53 8.21
N LEU A 193 -2.60 7.68 7.70
CA LEU A 193 -2.79 8.42 6.45
C LEU A 193 -2.39 9.89 6.66
N PRO A 194 -1.64 10.48 5.72
CA PRO A 194 -1.27 11.88 5.80
C PRO A 194 -2.51 12.77 5.60
N ALA A 195 -2.58 13.86 6.37
CA ALA A 195 -3.61 14.89 6.18
C ALA A 195 -3.19 15.99 5.17
N HIS A 196 -1.97 15.92 4.66
CA HIS A 196 -1.38 16.97 3.83
C HIS A 196 -1.70 16.77 2.34
N GLN A 197 -1.93 17.87 1.61
CA GLN A 197 -2.21 17.86 0.16
C GLN A 197 -1.04 17.32 -0.70
N GLU A 198 0.13 17.16 -0.10
CA GLU A 198 1.32 16.58 -0.72
C GLU A 198 1.15 15.09 -1.05
N TRP A 199 0.21 14.45 -0.37
CA TRP A 199 -0.08 13.03 -0.47
C TRP A 199 -1.57 12.87 -0.76
N PRO A 200 -2.03 13.21 -1.97
CA PRO A 200 -3.44 13.12 -2.30
C PRO A 200 -3.88 11.65 -2.19
N LEU A 201 -4.94 11.41 -1.42
CA LEU A 201 -5.45 10.07 -1.16
C LEU A 201 -6.47 9.65 -2.22
N ALA A 202 -6.53 8.35 -2.49
CA ALA A 202 -7.41 7.76 -3.49
C ALA A 202 -7.94 6.40 -3.03
N GLY A 203 -9.11 6.00 -3.54
CA GLY A 203 -9.80 4.79 -3.07
C GLY A 203 -9.24 3.48 -3.63
N GLY A 204 -8.50 3.52 -4.75
CA GLY A 204 -7.99 2.32 -5.41
C GLY A 204 -8.94 1.67 -6.43
N MET A 205 -9.86 2.43 -7.01
CA MET A 205 -10.80 1.95 -8.04
C MET A 205 -10.13 1.73 -9.40
N TYR A 206 -9.19 0.79 -9.48
CA TYR A 206 -8.47 0.48 -10.72
C TYR A 206 -9.35 -0.35 -11.67
N PRO A 207 -9.44 0.02 -12.97
CA PRO A 207 -10.16 -0.75 -13.98
C PRO A 207 -9.77 -2.22 -14.08
N THR A 208 -8.49 -2.52 -13.86
CA THR A 208 -7.93 -3.87 -13.94
C THR A 208 -8.50 -4.82 -12.87
N ASN A 209 -9.04 -4.27 -11.78
CA ASN A 209 -9.63 -5.03 -10.68
C ASN A 209 -11.10 -5.41 -10.92
N LEU A 210 -11.76 -4.86 -11.95
CA LEU A 210 -13.11 -5.27 -12.32
C LEU A 210 -13.13 -6.66 -12.93
N LYS A 211 -14.16 -7.46 -12.62
CA LYS A 211 -14.43 -8.70 -13.34
C LYS A 211 -14.86 -8.42 -14.79
N PRO A 212 -14.55 -9.31 -15.76
CA PRO A 212 -14.80 -9.06 -17.18
C PRO A 212 -16.23 -8.64 -17.53
N GLU A 213 -17.22 -9.13 -16.79
CA GLU A 213 -18.65 -8.93 -17.04
C GLU A 213 -19.09 -7.47 -16.87
N VAL A 214 -18.30 -6.65 -16.16
CA VAL A 214 -18.61 -5.24 -15.87
C VAL A 214 -17.58 -4.26 -16.47
N HIS A 215 -16.74 -4.70 -17.41
CA HIS A 215 -15.70 -3.85 -18.02
C HIS A 215 -16.25 -2.67 -18.81
N HIS A 216 -17.52 -2.70 -19.24
CA HIS A 216 -18.17 -1.53 -19.83
C HIS A 216 -18.31 -0.34 -18.86
N HIS A 217 -18.19 -0.58 -17.55
CA HIS A 217 -18.18 0.46 -16.52
C HIS A 217 -16.78 0.96 -16.14
N ARG A 218 -15.70 0.48 -16.79
CA ARG A 218 -14.30 0.79 -16.43
C ARG A 218 -13.99 2.28 -16.29
N SER A 219 -14.54 3.11 -17.18
CA SER A 219 -14.26 4.55 -17.17
C SER A 219 -14.93 5.24 -15.99
N LYS A 220 -16.19 4.88 -15.70
CA LYS A 220 -16.91 5.38 -14.52
C LYS A 220 -16.27 4.87 -13.24
N TRP A 221 -15.87 3.59 -13.19
CA TRP A 221 -15.13 3.05 -12.05
C TRP A 221 -13.82 3.80 -11.77
N ALA A 222 -13.02 4.05 -12.81
CA ALA A 222 -11.76 4.79 -12.69
C ALA A 222 -11.95 6.21 -12.13
N SER A 223 -13.05 6.89 -12.44
CA SER A 223 -13.28 8.24 -11.91
C SER A 223 -13.50 8.25 -10.39
N PHE A 224 -14.01 7.16 -9.80
CA PHE A 224 -14.13 7.07 -8.34
C PHE A 224 -12.78 6.94 -7.61
N HIS A 225 -11.70 6.62 -8.33
CA HIS A 225 -10.37 6.53 -7.72
C HIS A 225 -9.96 7.84 -7.03
N SER A 226 -10.16 8.99 -7.69
CA SER A 226 -9.85 10.31 -7.13
C SER A 226 -11.00 10.93 -6.32
N LEU A 227 -12.25 10.47 -6.54
CA LEU A 227 -13.43 11.03 -5.87
C LEU A 227 -13.68 10.40 -4.50
N VAL A 228 -13.23 9.16 -4.27
CA VAL A 228 -13.42 8.44 -3.00
C VAL A 228 -12.12 8.43 -2.22
N GLN A 229 -12.17 8.94 -1.01
CA GLN A 229 -11.05 8.88 -0.08
C GLN A 229 -11.14 7.62 0.79
N PRO A 230 -10.00 7.03 1.18
CA PRO A 230 -9.98 5.91 2.10
C PRO A 230 -10.46 6.32 3.49
N GLU A 231 -11.48 5.66 4.00
CA GLU A 231 -12.01 5.87 5.35
C GLU A 231 -11.25 5.01 6.37
N ALA A 232 -10.95 5.57 7.54
CA ALA A 232 -10.36 4.80 8.63
C ALA A 232 -11.37 3.83 9.24
N VAL A 233 -10.96 2.59 9.49
CA VAL A 233 -11.79 1.61 10.19
C VAL A 233 -11.72 1.90 11.69
N THR A 234 -12.87 2.14 12.32
CA THR A 234 -12.99 2.41 13.77
C THR A 234 -12.87 1.13 14.62
N SER A 235 -13.03 -0.03 14.00
CA SER A 235 -12.94 -1.35 14.62
C SER A 235 -11.48 -1.73 14.87
N GLY A 236 -11.14 -2.06 16.12
CA GLY A 236 -9.78 -2.37 16.55
C GLY A 236 -9.02 -3.31 15.62
N GLY A 237 -7.95 -2.78 15.02
CA GLY A 237 -7.06 -3.46 14.08
C GLY A 237 -6.08 -2.41 13.55
N GLY A 238 -4.81 -2.77 13.39
CA GLY A 238 -3.85 -1.84 12.79
C GLY A 238 -4.21 -1.54 11.34
N SER A 239 -4.22 -0.26 10.95
CA SER A 239 -4.35 0.10 9.54
C SER A 239 -3.14 -0.43 8.76
N LEU A 240 -3.40 -1.03 7.59
CA LEU A 240 -2.36 -1.57 6.73
C LEU A 240 -1.72 -0.47 5.88
N ILE A 241 -0.81 0.27 6.53
CA ILE A 241 -0.05 1.37 5.94
C ILE A 241 1.44 1.03 6.05
N GLY A 242 2.19 1.30 4.99
CA GLY A 242 3.61 1.01 4.92
C GLY A 242 4.17 1.12 3.51
N SER A 243 4.78 0.05 3.00
CA SER A 243 5.42 0.05 1.68
C SER A 243 5.23 -1.27 0.97
N MET A 244 4.99 -1.19 -0.33
CA MET A 244 5.13 -2.35 -1.21
C MET A 244 6.62 -2.69 -1.37
N LEU A 245 6.98 -3.96 -1.29
CA LEU A 245 8.34 -4.45 -1.47
C LEU A 245 8.55 -4.84 -2.94
N LEU A 246 8.50 -3.82 -3.80
CA LEU A 246 8.60 -3.93 -5.25
C LEU A 246 9.49 -2.81 -5.83
N GLY A 247 10.09 -3.06 -7.00
CA GLY A 247 10.80 -2.03 -7.78
C GLY A 247 12.24 -1.77 -7.34
N PHE A 248 12.74 -2.48 -6.33
CA PHE A 248 14.13 -2.42 -5.89
C PHE A 248 14.75 -3.81 -5.91
N PRO A 249 16.01 -3.97 -6.31
CA PRO A 249 16.69 -5.28 -6.30
C PRO A 249 17.01 -5.74 -4.87
N LYS A 250 17.13 -4.80 -3.93
CA LYS A 250 17.47 -5.05 -2.54
C LYS A 250 16.68 -4.13 -1.61
N PHE A 251 16.30 -4.66 -0.45
CA PHE A 251 15.67 -3.93 0.65
C PHE A 251 16.59 -3.95 1.87
N TYR A 252 16.63 -2.85 2.60
CA TYR A 252 17.47 -2.69 3.78
C TYR A 252 16.61 -2.61 5.03
N PHE A 253 16.83 -3.55 5.93
CA PHE A 253 16.17 -3.63 7.23
C PHE A 253 17.19 -3.46 8.35
N ILE A 254 16.72 -3.13 9.54
CA ILE A 254 17.49 -3.14 10.78
C ILE A 254 16.88 -4.23 11.66
N PHE A 255 17.56 -5.37 11.75
CA PHE A 255 17.12 -6.53 12.53
C PHE A 255 17.98 -6.64 13.78
N ASP A 256 17.35 -6.51 14.95
CA ASP A 256 18.01 -6.49 16.27
C ASP A 256 19.18 -5.50 16.33
N GLY A 257 18.97 -4.30 15.77
CA GLY A 257 19.96 -3.22 15.73
C GLY A 257 21.06 -3.38 14.67
N LYS A 258 21.04 -4.44 13.86
CA LYS A 258 22.01 -4.67 12.76
C LYS A 258 21.36 -4.46 11.41
N GLN A 259 22.03 -3.75 10.52
CA GLN A 259 21.55 -3.60 9.16
C GLN A 259 21.67 -4.93 8.40
N VAL A 260 20.59 -5.33 7.75
CA VAL A 260 20.50 -6.53 6.90
C VAL A 260 20.02 -6.09 5.53
N SER A 261 20.71 -6.56 4.49
CA SER A 261 20.28 -6.41 3.10
C SER A 261 19.58 -7.69 2.67
N VAL A 262 18.42 -7.55 2.06
CA VAL A 262 17.59 -8.66 1.58
C VAL A 262 17.33 -8.46 0.10
N ASN A 263 17.61 -9.47 -0.71
CA ASN A 263 17.35 -9.43 -2.14
C ASN A 263 15.85 -9.53 -2.38
N ALA A 264 15.34 -8.70 -3.28
CA ALA A 264 13.99 -8.88 -3.79
C ALA A 264 13.91 -10.24 -4.48
N ASN A 265 12.78 -10.93 -4.35
CA ASN A 265 12.53 -12.12 -5.14
C ASN A 265 12.64 -11.75 -6.62
N THR A 266 13.59 -12.34 -7.33
CA THR A 266 13.59 -12.30 -8.79
C THR A 266 12.31 -12.99 -9.24
N VAL A 267 11.32 -12.21 -9.63
CA VAL A 267 10.18 -12.74 -10.38
C VAL A 267 10.74 -13.16 -11.73
N THR A 268 11.10 -14.42 -11.87
CA THR A 268 11.23 -15.05 -13.18
C THR A 268 9.84 -14.97 -13.81
N GLN A 269 9.66 -14.01 -14.70
CA GLN A 269 8.45 -13.89 -15.53
C GLN A 269 8.38 -15.06 -16.51
#